data_AF-A0A3G6S2A9-F1
#
_entry.id   AF-A0A3G6S2A9-F1
#
_cell.length_a   1.000
_cell.length_b   1.000
_cell.length_c   1.000
_cell.angle_alpha   90.00
_cell.angle_beta   90.00
_cell.angle_gamma   90.00
#
_symmetry.space_group_name_H-M   'P 1'
#
loop_
_entity.id
_entity.type
_entity.pdbx_description
1 polymer ?
#
loop_
_entity_poly.entity_id
_entity_poly.type
_entity_poly.pdbx_seq_one_letter_code
_entity_poly.pdbx_strand_id
1 'polypeptide(L)'
;MQKYFLLILISLSGCVHTLKACTILSCSRGGEVFAAANEDDTTPFTRIWYNPATKDRYASICFGAPDMQIAAAMNEHGLFFDYAAANYDLSKLNLTNPYKSDIMWEVLGKCKNVKEAMVILKKYDYISQSQVLLADKEGNSILINPKGIIEKKGDFQINSNCNMINGKLACRRPEIANEMLSGSKENNINFLKSILDKTHQEGELNTLYSTICDLKNGIIYVYLFHDYNMVYKIDLKAELKKGYRIENLADHFSPTFAYESFSKNHSLYLKESIFQEMKEKGIDITIDHYIMESEKLSPKNEKINSALLEVALQLIKYSWNEHHYGSSWDYWFSKPDGYDIQKYKDPKLTSAEKLLKYLSSKETTDLKLRNFMYEIVGFTNLAQGKTATAKEFYSKSICNPDETYKVTLLRGNEIMNRLNK
;
A
#
# COMPACT_ATOMS: atom_id res chain seq x y z
N MET A 1 -14.12 34.05 23.26
CA MET A 1 -13.69 32.72 23.73
C MET A 1 -14.57 31.66 23.10
N GLN A 2 -14.32 31.33 21.83
CA GLN A 2 -14.97 30.20 21.16
C GLN A 2 -14.02 29.01 21.25
N LYS A 3 -14.47 27.97 21.96
CA LYS A 3 -13.78 26.68 22.05
C LYS A 3 -13.97 25.97 20.72
N TYR A 4 -12.96 25.99 19.85
CA TYR A 4 -12.96 25.19 18.62
C TYR A 4 -12.55 23.76 18.99
N PHE A 5 -13.48 22.82 18.87
CA PHE A 5 -13.22 21.39 19.00
C PHE A 5 -12.49 20.92 17.73
N LEU A 6 -11.22 20.53 17.87
CA LEU A 6 -10.51 19.77 16.84
C LEU A 6 -11.00 18.32 16.91
N LEU A 7 -12.13 18.03 16.24
CA LEU A 7 -12.62 16.67 16.07
C LEU A 7 -11.81 16.01 14.95
N ILE A 8 -10.68 15.41 15.33
CA ILE A 8 -10.00 14.45 14.46
C ILE A 8 -10.85 13.19 14.50
N LEU A 9 -11.64 12.98 13.45
CA LEU A 9 -12.35 11.74 13.24
C LEU A 9 -11.31 10.69 12.81
N ILE A 10 -10.63 10.08 13.78
CA ILE A 10 -10.06 8.74 13.57
C ILE A 10 -11.29 7.83 13.52
N SER A 11 -11.65 7.40 12.32
CA SER A 11 -12.80 6.51 12.09
C SER A 11 -12.58 5.19 12.83
N LEU A 12 -13.03 5.13 14.09
CA LEU A 12 -13.34 3.90 14.78
C LEU A 12 -14.69 3.41 14.25
N SER A 13 -14.57 2.45 13.34
CA SER A 13 -15.59 1.64 12.67
C SER A 13 -16.92 1.50 13.43
N GLY A 14 -17.92 2.26 12.98
CA GLY A 14 -19.31 1.81 13.01
C GLY A 14 -19.56 0.95 11.77
N CYS A 15 -20.10 -0.24 11.96
CA CYS A 15 -20.34 -1.25 10.93
C CYS A 15 -21.20 -0.69 9.78
N VAL A 16 -20.57 -0.47 8.63
CA VAL A 16 -21.25 -0.35 7.33
C VAL A 16 -20.59 -1.40 6.45
N HIS A 17 -21.39 -2.29 5.85
CA HIS A 17 -20.88 -3.27 4.90
C HIS A 17 -20.38 -2.53 3.66
N THR A 18 -19.11 -2.14 3.65
CA THR A 18 -18.46 -1.60 2.46
C THR A 18 -18.44 -2.71 1.41
N LEU A 19 -19.16 -2.47 0.32
CA LEU A 19 -19.02 -3.20 -0.93
C LEU A 19 -17.54 -3.10 -1.33
N LYS A 20 -16.84 -4.23 -1.44
CA LYS A 20 -15.45 -4.31 -1.89
C LYS A 20 -15.42 -5.28 -3.07
N ALA A 21 -14.74 -4.95 -4.17
CA ALA A 21 -14.31 -5.98 -5.12
C ALA A 21 -13.25 -5.44 -6.11
N CYS A 22 -11.96 -5.63 -5.93
CA CYS A 22 -11.05 -5.74 -7.06
C CYS A 22 -11.48 -6.93 -7.95
N THR A 23 -11.17 -6.88 -9.25
CA THR A 23 -11.35 -8.02 -10.17
C THR A 23 -10.01 -8.32 -10.80
N ILE A 24 -9.46 -9.50 -10.54
CA ILE A 24 -8.12 -9.91 -10.98
C ILE A 24 -8.26 -11.21 -11.76
N LEU A 25 -7.57 -11.32 -12.89
CA LEU A 25 -7.56 -12.53 -13.70
C LEU A 25 -6.15 -12.86 -14.18
N SER A 26 -5.90 -14.13 -14.42
CA SER A 26 -4.76 -14.60 -15.22
C SER A 26 -5.26 -15.47 -16.36
N CYS A 27 -4.60 -15.39 -17.52
CA CYS A 27 -4.96 -16.15 -18.71
C CYS A 27 -3.72 -16.55 -19.51
N SER A 28 -3.63 -17.83 -19.87
CA SER A 28 -2.56 -18.40 -20.67
C SER A 28 -3.14 -19.15 -21.88
N ARG A 29 -2.98 -18.60 -23.09
CA ARG A 29 -3.52 -19.16 -24.35
C ARG A 29 -2.65 -18.79 -25.52
N GLY A 30 -2.53 -19.69 -26.49
CA GLY A 30 -1.86 -19.39 -27.76
C GLY A 30 -0.38 -18.99 -27.60
N GLY A 31 0.27 -19.40 -26.50
CA GLY A 31 1.62 -18.97 -26.17
C GLY A 31 1.69 -17.62 -25.43
N GLU A 32 0.60 -16.87 -25.31
CA GLU A 32 0.56 -15.63 -24.54
C GLU A 32 0.16 -15.88 -23.09
N VAL A 33 0.73 -15.09 -22.17
CA VAL A 33 0.45 -15.19 -20.72
C VAL A 33 0.31 -13.81 -20.11
N PHE A 34 -0.89 -13.52 -19.64
CA PHE A 34 -1.24 -12.23 -19.05
C PHE A 34 -1.84 -12.39 -17.66
N ALA A 35 -1.63 -11.39 -16.83
CA ALA A 35 -2.49 -11.07 -15.70
C ALA A 35 -3.16 -9.71 -15.94
N ALA A 36 -4.37 -9.52 -15.45
CA ALA A 36 -5.07 -8.25 -15.56
C ALA A 36 -5.90 -7.97 -14.31
N ALA A 37 -5.98 -6.71 -13.89
CA ALA A 37 -6.67 -6.34 -12.67
C ALA A 37 -7.33 -4.96 -12.75
N ASN A 38 -8.48 -4.82 -12.09
CA ASN A 38 -9.07 -3.55 -11.66
C ASN A 38 -8.83 -3.39 -10.17
N GLU A 39 -8.12 -2.32 -9.78
CA GLU A 39 -7.90 -1.97 -8.38
C GLU A 39 -8.97 -0.99 -7.90
N ASP A 40 -9.75 -1.41 -6.91
CA ASP A 40 -10.90 -0.67 -6.42
C ASP A 40 -10.63 -0.14 -5.00
N ASP A 41 -10.49 1.18 -4.86
CA ASP A 41 -10.26 1.86 -3.57
C ASP A 41 -10.91 3.26 -3.58
N THR A 42 -10.93 3.93 -2.42
CA THR A 42 -11.41 5.30 -2.25
C THR A 42 -10.28 6.33 -2.23
N THR A 43 -9.02 5.89 -2.23
CA THR A 43 -7.82 6.74 -2.10
C THR A 43 -7.10 6.95 -3.44
N PRO A 44 -7.24 8.09 -4.14
CA PRO A 44 -6.78 8.28 -5.53
C PRO A 44 -5.27 8.21 -5.75
N PHE A 45 -4.48 8.39 -4.69
CA PHE A 45 -3.07 8.77 -4.77
C PHE A 45 -2.13 7.56 -4.88
N THR A 46 -2.48 6.60 -5.75
CA THR A 46 -1.72 5.36 -5.96
C THR A 46 -0.24 5.65 -6.21
N ARG A 47 0.63 4.91 -5.51
CA ARG A 47 2.07 4.92 -5.70
C ARG A 47 2.49 3.77 -6.59
N ILE A 48 3.49 4.05 -7.42
CA ILE A 48 4.29 3.03 -8.10
C ILE A 48 5.70 3.15 -7.54
N TRP A 49 6.32 2.04 -7.15
CA TRP A 49 7.73 2.06 -6.78
C TRP A 49 8.50 0.94 -7.44
N TYR A 50 9.71 1.29 -7.85
CA TYR A 50 10.60 0.45 -8.64
C TYR A 50 11.79 0.07 -7.77
N ASN A 51 12.05 -1.22 -7.66
CA ASN A 51 13.04 -1.80 -6.77
C ASN A 51 14.10 -2.50 -7.63
N PRO A 52 15.31 -1.95 -7.74
CA PRO A 52 16.42 -2.64 -8.40
C PRO A 52 16.74 -3.96 -7.71
N ALA A 53 17.34 -4.89 -8.45
CA ALA A 53 17.82 -6.14 -7.89
C ALA A 53 18.89 -5.85 -6.83
N THR A 54 18.90 -6.69 -5.79
CA THR A 54 19.94 -6.71 -4.78
C THR A 54 20.64 -8.06 -4.81
N LYS A 55 21.65 -8.25 -3.96
CA LYS A 55 22.31 -9.56 -3.83
C LYS A 55 21.32 -10.68 -3.48
N ASP A 56 20.31 -10.37 -2.68
CA ASP A 56 19.43 -11.37 -2.07
C ASP A 56 17.98 -11.30 -2.59
N ARG A 57 17.68 -10.39 -3.53
CA ARG A 57 16.32 -10.14 -4.01
C ARG A 57 16.29 -9.75 -5.49
N TYR A 58 15.35 -10.32 -6.24
CA TYR A 58 15.03 -9.92 -7.61
C TYR A 58 14.48 -8.49 -7.67
N ALA A 59 14.73 -7.83 -8.80
CA ALA A 59 14.15 -6.54 -9.09
C ALA A 59 12.63 -6.64 -9.27
N SER A 60 11.89 -5.60 -8.88
CA SER A 60 10.43 -5.61 -8.95
C SER A 60 9.84 -4.21 -9.10
N ILE A 61 8.59 -4.18 -9.56
CA ILE A 61 7.73 -3.02 -9.50
C ILE A 61 6.53 -3.34 -8.62
N CYS A 62 6.09 -2.37 -7.84
CA CYS A 62 4.96 -2.50 -6.93
C CYS A 62 3.99 -1.34 -7.12
N PHE A 63 2.72 -1.62 -6.90
CA PHE A 63 1.61 -0.68 -6.88
C PHE A 63 0.93 -0.74 -5.52
N GLY A 64 0.45 0.40 -5.03
CA GLY A 64 -0.23 0.45 -3.74
C GLY A 64 -0.70 1.84 -3.34
N ALA A 65 -1.37 1.91 -2.20
CA ALA A 65 -1.84 3.16 -1.63
C ALA A 65 -0.66 4.02 -1.09
N PRO A 66 -0.87 5.31 -0.79
CA PRO A 66 0.16 6.17 -0.18
C PRO A 66 0.77 5.63 1.11
N ASP A 67 0.09 4.73 1.82
CA ASP A 67 0.64 4.12 3.03
C ASP A 67 1.79 3.14 2.78
N MET A 68 2.15 2.91 1.51
CA MET A 68 3.19 1.97 1.05
C MET A 68 2.86 0.52 1.39
N GLN A 69 1.57 0.18 1.56
CA GLN A 69 1.12 -1.20 1.51
C GLN A 69 1.11 -1.68 0.05
N ILE A 70 1.64 -2.88 -0.19
CA ILE A 70 1.67 -3.47 -1.53
C ILE A 70 0.27 -4.00 -1.86
N ALA A 71 -0.34 -3.49 -2.93
CA ALA A 71 -1.59 -4.01 -3.48
C ALA A 71 -1.31 -5.05 -4.58
N ALA A 72 -0.42 -4.71 -5.50
CA ALA A 72 0.00 -5.59 -6.59
C ALA A 72 1.49 -5.41 -6.89
N ALA A 73 2.12 -6.44 -7.46
CA ALA A 73 3.52 -6.37 -7.86
C ALA A 73 3.88 -7.35 -8.96
N MET A 74 4.95 -7.05 -9.68
CA MET A 74 5.58 -7.95 -10.65
C MET A 74 7.11 -7.87 -10.54
N ASN A 75 7.80 -9.02 -10.54
CA ASN A 75 9.25 -9.06 -10.57
C ASN A 75 9.82 -9.19 -11.99
N GLU A 76 11.13 -9.01 -12.14
CA GLU A 76 11.86 -9.08 -13.41
C GLU A 76 11.75 -10.43 -14.14
N HIS A 77 11.23 -11.46 -13.47
CA HIS A 77 11.01 -12.79 -14.04
C HIS A 77 9.57 -13.03 -14.49
N GLY A 78 8.68 -12.05 -14.34
CA GLY A 78 7.27 -12.16 -14.72
C GLY A 78 6.42 -12.88 -13.68
N LEU A 79 6.88 -12.98 -12.43
CA LEU A 79 6.05 -13.43 -11.30
C LEU A 79 5.23 -12.23 -10.81
N PHE A 80 3.92 -12.33 -10.97
CA PHE A 80 2.94 -11.30 -10.62
C PHE A 80 2.08 -11.76 -9.45
N PHE A 81 1.76 -10.86 -8.53
CA PHE A 81 0.68 -11.06 -7.59
C PHE A 81 -0.21 -9.83 -7.43
N ASP A 82 -1.44 -10.06 -6.99
CA ASP A 82 -2.41 -9.01 -6.64
C ASP A 82 -3.38 -9.50 -5.54
N TYR A 83 -3.67 -8.61 -4.59
CA TYR A 83 -4.53 -8.85 -3.43
C TYR A 83 -6.00 -8.48 -3.69
N ALA A 84 -6.91 -9.36 -3.30
CA ALA A 84 -8.35 -9.08 -3.20
C ALA A 84 -8.81 -9.18 -1.73
N ALA A 85 -9.54 -8.18 -1.23
CA ALA A 85 -9.99 -8.16 0.16
C ALA A 85 -11.11 -9.19 0.48
N ALA A 86 -10.80 -10.33 1.10
CA ALA A 86 -11.76 -11.44 1.27
C ALA A 86 -12.36 -11.58 2.70
N ASN A 87 -12.09 -10.63 3.61
CA ASN A 87 -12.60 -10.56 4.99
C ASN A 87 -12.51 -11.87 5.79
N TYR A 88 -11.41 -12.63 5.66
CA TYR A 88 -11.23 -13.85 6.45
C TYR A 88 -11.07 -13.56 7.96
N ASP A 89 -11.74 -14.35 8.79
CA ASP A 89 -11.61 -14.28 10.24
C ASP A 89 -10.43 -15.14 10.71
N LEU A 90 -9.28 -14.49 10.90
CA LEU A 90 -8.04 -15.15 11.31
C LEU A 90 -8.14 -15.75 12.73
N SER A 91 -9.04 -15.27 13.59
CA SER A 91 -9.20 -15.79 14.96
C SER A 91 -9.74 -17.22 15.00
N LYS A 92 -10.33 -17.69 13.89
CA LYS A 92 -10.87 -19.04 13.74
C LYS A 92 -9.88 -20.04 13.12
N LEU A 93 -8.67 -19.59 12.81
CA LEU A 93 -7.65 -20.41 12.17
C LEU A 93 -6.65 -20.92 13.19
N ASN A 94 -6.22 -22.17 13.03
CA ASN A 94 -5.14 -22.75 13.82
C ASN A 94 -3.80 -22.43 13.16
N LEU A 95 -3.28 -21.23 13.41
CA LEU A 95 -2.00 -20.76 12.89
C LEU A 95 -0.86 -21.27 13.79
N THR A 96 0.02 -22.10 13.24
CA THR A 96 1.13 -22.76 13.97
C THR A 96 2.51 -22.27 13.52
N ASN A 97 2.63 -21.78 12.29
CA ASN A 97 3.87 -21.27 11.71
C ASN A 97 3.62 -20.05 10.82
N PRO A 98 3.13 -18.93 11.37
CA PRO A 98 2.91 -17.70 10.59
C PRO A 98 4.24 -17.10 10.12
N TYR A 99 4.27 -16.59 8.89
CA TYR A 99 5.39 -15.77 8.45
C TYR A 99 5.41 -14.45 9.24
N LYS A 100 6.59 -13.96 9.60
CA LYS A 100 6.76 -12.81 10.52
C LYS A 100 6.51 -11.44 9.88
N SER A 101 6.33 -11.41 8.57
CA SER A 101 6.02 -10.22 7.78
C SER A 101 4.99 -10.57 6.68
N ASP A 102 4.92 -9.79 5.60
CA ASP A 102 4.21 -10.16 4.40
C ASP A 102 4.99 -11.22 3.60
N ILE A 103 4.41 -12.42 3.51
CA ILE A 103 5.01 -13.54 2.79
C ILE A 103 5.08 -13.31 1.28
N MET A 104 4.19 -12.49 0.70
CA MET A 104 4.22 -12.24 -0.75
C MET A 104 5.40 -11.37 -1.13
N TRP A 105 5.86 -10.49 -0.23
CA TRP A 105 7.10 -9.78 -0.41
C TRP A 105 8.28 -10.75 -0.52
N GLU A 106 8.36 -11.76 0.35
CA GLU A 106 9.41 -12.79 0.28
C GLU A 106 9.35 -13.60 -1.03
N VAL A 107 8.14 -14.02 -1.44
CA VAL A 107 7.91 -14.73 -2.71
C VAL A 107 8.38 -13.90 -3.91
N LEU A 108 7.99 -12.63 -3.98
CA LEU A 108 8.36 -11.73 -5.08
C LEU A 108 9.87 -11.55 -5.21
N GLY A 109 10.56 -11.43 -4.07
CA GLY A 109 12.01 -11.21 -4.05
C GLY A 109 12.83 -12.47 -4.33
N LYS A 110 12.30 -13.68 -4.12
CA LYS A 110 13.10 -14.92 -4.16
C LYS A 110 12.66 -15.95 -5.18
N CYS A 111 11.48 -15.80 -5.77
CA CYS A 111 10.93 -16.78 -6.71
C CYS A 111 10.83 -16.21 -8.13
N LYS A 112 11.17 -17.04 -9.12
CA LYS A 112 11.00 -16.72 -10.54
C LYS A 112 9.62 -17.08 -11.08
N ASN A 113 8.97 -18.06 -10.44
CA ASN A 113 7.72 -18.66 -10.90
C ASN A 113 6.89 -19.23 -9.75
N VAL A 114 5.67 -19.69 -10.06
CA VAL A 114 4.72 -20.26 -9.10
C VAL A 114 5.27 -21.54 -8.46
N LYS A 115 6.06 -22.35 -9.18
CA LYS A 115 6.63 -23.58 -8.62
C LYS A 115 7.60 -23.29 -7.49
N GLU A 116 8.48 -22.31 -7.65
CA GLU A 116 9.38 -21.85 -6.60
C GLU A 116 8.60 -21.20 -5.44
N ALA A 117 7.58 -20.38 -5.76
CA ALA A 117 6.73 -19.76 -4.76
C ALA A 117 6.00 -20.79 -3.87
N MET A 118 5.51 -21.88 -4.47
CA MET A 118 4.84 -22.96 -3.75
C MET A 118 5.73 -23.63 -2.69
N VAL A 119 7.05 -23.64 -2.87
CA VAL A 119 7.98 -24.16 -1.85
C VAL A 119 7.96 -23.28 -0.60
N ILE A 120 7.94 -21.96 -0.77
CA ILE A 120 7.87 -21.00 0.35
C ILE A 120 6.47 -21.00 0.97
N LEU A 121 5.43 -20.91 0.15
CA LEU A 121 4.04 -20.78 0.61
C LEU A 121 3.55 -22.00 1.38
N LYS A 122 4.03 -23.21 1.08
CA LYS A 122 3.69 -24.43 1.83
C LYS A 122 4.38 -24.53 3.19
N LYS A 123 5.40 -23.70 3.44
CA LYS A 123 6.15 -23.73 4.70
C LYS A 123 5.46 -22.92 5.80
N TYR A 124 4.70 -21.89 5.46
CA TYR A 124 4.17 -20.92 6.41
C TYR A 124 2.66 -20.78 6.29
N ASP A 125 2.03 -20.41 7.40
CA ASP A 125 0.61 -20.08 7.41
C ASP A 125 0.38 -18.70 6.80
N TYR A 126 -0.63 -18.60 5.94
CA TYR A 126 -1.02 -17.34 5.32
C TYR A 126 -1.91 -16.53 6.26
N ILE A 127 -1.35 -15.45 6.81
CA ILE A 127 -1.96 -14.64 7.89
C ILE A 127 -2.57 -13.31 7.42
N SER A 128 -3.13 -13.26 6.21
CA SER A 128 -3.82 -12.08 5.71
C SER A 128 -5.32 -12.32 5.56
N GLN A 129 -6.12 -11.29 5.81
CA GLN A 129 -7.58 -11.33 5.61
C GLN A 129 -8.00 -11.25 4.13
N SER A 130 -7.02 -11.19 3.23
CA SER A 130 -7.18 -11.11 1.78
C SER A 130 -7.03 -12.47 1.10
N GLN A 131 -7.32 -12.52 -0.20
CA GLN A 131 -6.96 -13.60 -1.10
C GLN A 131 -6.02 -13.05 -2.17
N VAL A 132 -4.96 -13.78 -2.51
CA VAL A 132 -3.99 -13.38 -3.54
C VAL A 132 -4.17 -14.22 -4.78
N LEU A 133 -4.12 -13.59 -5.95
CA LEU A 133 -3.82 -14.29 -7.21
C LEU A 133 -2.33 -14.13 -7.50
N LEU A 134 -1.62 -15.24 -7.63
CA LEU A 134 -0.21 -15.28 -8.06
C LEU A 134 -0.14 -15.97 -9.42
N ALA A 135 0.55 -15.38 -10.39
CA ALA A 135 0.73 -15.94 -11.73
C ALA A 135 2.17 -15.77 -12.24
N ASP A 136 2.64 -16.67 -13.09
CA ASP A 136 3.96 -16.61 -13.71
C ASP A 136 3.91 -16.62 -15.23
N LYS A 137 5.05 -16.29 -15.86
CA LYS A 137 5.24 -16.28 -17.31
C LYS A 137 5.13 -17.65 -17.98
N GLU A 138 5.24 -18.74 -17.23
CA GLU A 138 5.02 -20.10 -17.75
C GLU A 138 3.52 -20.41 -17.89
N GLY A 139 2.64 -19.54 -17.39
CA GLY A 139 1.20 -19.68 -17.47
C GLY A 139 0.60 -20.40 -16.29
N ASN A 140 1.37 -20.68 -15.22
CA ASN A 140 0.80 -21.19 -13.98
C ASN A 140 0.18 -20.04 -13.19
N SER A 141 -0.87 -20.34 -12.44
CA SER A 141 -1.37 -19.43 -11.42
C SER A 141 -2.00 -20.19 -10.26
N ILE A 142 -2.00 -19.54 -9.10
CA ILE A 142 -2.61 -20.05 -7.86
C ILE A 142 -3.40 -18.94 -7.17
N LEU A 143 -4.45 -19.34 -6.46
CA LEU A 143 -5.08 -18.51 -5.43
C LEU A 143 -4.55 -18.92 -4.07
N ILE A 144 -4.21 -17.93 -3.24
CA ILE A 144 -3.69 -18.15 -1.89
C ILE A 144 -4.63 -17.45 -0.92
N ASN A 145 -5.15 -18.18 0.05
CA ASN A 145 -5.96 -17.63 1.12
C ASN A 145 -5.74 -18.41 2.43
N PRO A 146 -6.30 -17.97 3.57
CA PRO A 146 -6.07 -18.66 4.84
C PRO A 146 -6.66 -20.08 4.92
N LYS A 147 -7.49 -20.51 3.96
CA LYS A 147 -7.99 -21.89 3.86
C LYS A 147 -7.11 -22.79 3.00
N GLY A 148 -6.12 -22.25 2.29
CA GLY A 148 -5.16 -23.00 1.49
C GLY A 148 -4.88 -22.40 0.13
N ILE A 149 -4.32 -23.23 -0.75
CA ILE A 149 -3.87 -22.85 -2.09
C ILE A 149 -4.70 -23.59 -3.14
N ILE A 150 -5.17 -22.85 -4.15
CA ILE A 150 -5.97 -23.40 -5.26
C ILE A 150 -5.23 -23.16 -6.57
N GLU A 151 -4.76 -24.23 -7.20
CA GLU A 151 -4.11 -24.18 -8.51
C GLU A 151 -5.12 -23.94 -9.64
N LYS A 152 -4.70 -23.18 -10.66
CA LYS A 152 -5.50 -22.95 -11.85
C LYS A 152 -5.84 -24.26 -12.57
N LYS A 153 -7.08 -24.36 -13.04
CA LYS A 153 -7.54 -25.41 -13.93
C LYS A 153 -7.92 -24.80 -15.28
N GLY A 154 -7.36 -25.34 -16.37
CA GLY A 154 -7.56 -24.80 -17.71
C GLY A 154 -6.75 -23.53 -17.97
N ASP A 155 -7.25 -22.70 -18.90
CA ASP A 155 -6.46 -21.61 -19.46
C ASP A 155 -6.42 -20.35 -18.57
N PHE A 156 -7.44 -20.12 -17.73
CA PHE A 156 -7.58 -18.89 -16.94
C PHE A 156 -8.03 -19.14 -15.49
N GLN A 157 -7.77 -18.17 -14.62
CA GLN A 157 -8.20 -18.15 -13.21
C GLN A 157 -8.59 -16.74 -12.81
N ILE A 158 -9.66 -16.59 -12.03
CA ILE A 158 -10.21 -15.29 -11.60
C ILE A 158 -10.19 -15.23 -10.08
N ASN A 159 -9.78 -14.08 -9.55
CA ASN A 159 -9.87 -13.68 -8.15
C ASN A 159 -10.72 -12.41 -8.05
N SER A 160 -11.56 -12.35 -7.02
CA SER A 160 -12.37 -11.17 -6.74
C SER A 160 -12.79 -11.17 -5.28
N ASN A 161 -13.03 -9.99 -4.73
CA ASN A 161 -13.48 -9.79 -3.35
C ASN A 161 -14.99 -9.54 -3.21
N CYS A 162 -15.80 -10.08 -4.11
CA CYS A 162 -17.24 -9.88 -4.05
C CYS A 162 -17.83 -10.50 -2.77
N ASN A 163 -18.56 -9.68 -2.01
CA ASN A 163 -19.29 -10.16 -0.83
C ASN A 163 -20.30 -11.23 -1.22
N MET A 164 -20.54 -12.17 -0.31
CA MET A 164 -21.64 -13.14 -0.43
C MET A 164 -22.86 -12.60 0.32
N ILE A 165 -23.98 -12.42 -0.38
CA ILE A 165 -25.27 -12.07 0.22
C ILE A 165 -26.23 -13.23 -0.03
N ASN A 166 -26.74 -13.84 1.04
CA ASN A 166 -27.66 -14.99 1.00
C ASN A 166 -27.15 -16.17 0.13
N GLY A 167 -25.85 -16.46 0.20
CA GLY A 167 -25.23 -17.54 -0.58
C GLY A 167 -25.05 -17.23 -2.07
N LYS A 168 -25.30 -15.99 -2.52
CA LYS A 168 -25.01 -15.51 -3.88
C LYS A 168 -23.94 -14.43 -3.86
N LEU A 169 -23.16 -14.37 -4.94
CA LEU A 169 -22.20 -13.30 -5.16
C LEU A 169 -22.96 -11.98 -5.29
N ALA A 170 -22.62 -10.98 -4.49
CA ALA A 170 -23.27 -9.67 -4.51
C ALA A 170 -22.89 -8.82 -5.75
N CYS A 171 -21.97 -9.31 -6.57
CA CYS A 171 -21.41 -8.57 -7.68
C CYS A 171 -21.21 -9.49 -8.90
N ARG A 172 -21.64 -9.04 -10.09
CA ARG A 172 -21.57 -9.82 -11.34
C ARG A 172 -20.22 -9.78 -12.04
N ARG A 173 -19.26 -9.00 -11.56
CA ARG A 173 -18.01 -8.75 -12.29
C ARG A 173 -17.18 -10.01 -12.57
N PRO A 174 -17.01 -10.94 -11.61
CA PRO A 174 -16.33 -12.22 -11.88
C PRO A 174 -17.10 -13.08 -12.88
N GLU A 175 -18.43 -13.04 -12.86
CA GLU A 175 -19.28 -13.74 -13.82
C GLU A 175 -19.07 -13.19 -15.23
N ILE A 176 -19.07 -11.87 -15.40
CA ILE A 176 -18.82 -11.19 -16.69
C ILE A 176 -17.42 -11.56 -17.21
N ALA A 177 -16.39 -11.46 -16.37
CA ALA A 177 -15.03 -11.83 -16.76
C ALA A 177 -14.96 -13.31 -17.17
N ASN A 178 -15.62 -14.21 -16.42
CA ASN A 178 -15.67 -15.63 -16.72
C ASN A 178 -16.43 -15.93 -18.03
N GLU A 179 -17.57 -15.30 -18.27
CA GLU A 179 -18.36 -15.43 -19.51
C GLU A 179 -17.54 -15.01 -20.73
N MET A 180 -16.87 -13.86 -20.65
CA MET A 180 -16.00 -13.37 -21.73
C MET A 180 -14.80 -14.30 -21.96
N LEU A 181 -14.09 -14.69 -20.89
CA LEU A 181 -12.93 -15.56 -20.99
C LEU A 181 -13.30 -16.96 -21.51
N SER A 182 -14.41 -17.55 -21.05
CA SER A 182 -14.84 -18.88 -21.50
C SER A 182 -15.43 -18.88 -22.91
N GLY A 183 -16.10 -17.79 -23.31
CA GLY A 183 -16.71 -17.63 -24.64
C GLY A 183 -15.75 -17.26 -25.76
N SER A 184 -14.47 -17.03 -25.47
CA SER A 184 -13.46 -16.63 -26.46
C SER A 184 -12.17 -17.43 -26.31
N LYS A 185 -11.39 -17.53 -27.39
CA LYS A 185 -9.99 -18.02 -27.38
C LYS A 185 -8.97 -16.89 -27.43
N GLU A 186 -9.43 -15.65 -27.55
CA GLU A 186 -8.55 -14.49 -27.53
C GLU A 186 -7.84 -14.34 -26.18
N ASN A 187 -6.60 -13.88 -26.24
CA ASN A 187 -5.76 -13.54 -25.10
C ASN A 187 -4.76 -12.48 -25.55
N ASN A 188 -5.23 -11.25 -25.71
CA ASN A 188 -4.44 -10.12 -26.17
C ASN A 188 -4.86 -8.86 -25.38
N ILE A 189 -4.07 -7.79 -25.48
CA ILE A 189 -4.28 -6.56 -24.72
C ILE A 189 -5.68 -5.97 -24.93
N ASN A 190 -6.19 -5.93 -26.17
CA ASN A 190 -7.51 -5.33 -26.45
C ASN A 190 -8.64 -6.14 -25.83
N PHE A 191 -8.56 -7.47 -25.91
CA PHE A 191 -9.55 -8.35 -25.30
C PHE A 191 -9.56 -8.20 -23.77
N LEU A 192 -8.39 -8.24 -23.12
CA LEU A 192 -8.29 -8.06 -21.67
C LEU A 192 -8.73 -6.66 -21.23
N LYS A 193 -8.39 -5.62 -22.02
CA LYS A 193 -8.90 -4.26 -21.80
C LYS A 193 -10.41 -4.20 -21.83
N SER A 194 -11.07 -4.89 -22.77
CA SER A 194 -12.53 -4.94 -22.83
C SER A 194 -13.17 -5.65 -21.64
N ILE A 195 -12.48 -6.64 -21.05
CA ILE A 195 -12.93 -7.29 -19.81
C ILE A 195 -12.83 -6.31 -18.64
N LEU A 196 -11.68 -5.63 -18.49
CA LEU A 196 -11.46 -4.64 -17.43
C LEU A 196 -12.47 -3.50 -17.55
N ASP A 197 -12.72 -3.00 -18.76
CA ASP A 197 -13.73 -1.99 -19.04
C ASP A 197 -15.15 -2.45 -18.66
N LYS A 198 -15.52 -3.70 -18.93
CA LYS A 198 -16.83 -4.23 -18.50
C LYS A 198 -16.92 -4.58 -17.01
N THR A 199 -15.80 -4.59 -16.30
CA THR A 199 -15.71 -5.02 -14.90
C THR A 199 -15.08 -3.97 -13.98
N HIS A 200 -14.97 -2.72 -14.43
CA HIS A 200 -14.59 -1.63 -13.55
C HIS A 200 -15.78 -1.24 -12.66
N GLN A 201 -15.49 -0.49 -11.61
CA GLN A 201 -16.49 0.00 -10.69
C GLN A 201 -16.46 1.53 -10.64
N GLU A 202 -17.66 2.11 -10.60
CA GLU A 202 -17.90 3.53 -10.41
C GLU A 202 -18.74 3.73 -9.14
N GLY A 203 -18.56 4.83 -8.42
CA GLY A 203 -19.36 5.20 -7.25
C GLY A 203 -18.51 5.71 -6.08
N GLU A 204 -18.83 5.30 -4.86
CA GLU A 204 -18.00 5.66 -3.68
C GLU A 204 -16.66 4.89 -3.70
N LEU A 205 -16.71 3.61 -4.06
CA LEU A 205 -15.54 2.77 -4.30
C LEU A 205 -15.31 2.69 -5.81
N ASN A 206 -14.26 3.34 -6.31
CA ASN A 206 -13.98 3.42 -7.74
C ASN A 206 -12.82 2.51 -8.13
N THR A 207 -12.84 2.00 -9.36
CA THR A 207 -11.62 1.49 -9.98
C THR A 207 -10.66 2.67 -10.18
N LEU A 208 -9.59 2.70 -9.39
CA LEU A 208 -8.59 3.75 -9.42
C LEU A 208 -7.65 3.62 -10.61
N TYR A 209 -7.28 2.39 -10.91
CA TYR A 209 -6.49 2.05 -12.07
C TYR A 209 -6.74 0.60 -12.48
N SER A 210 -6.38 0.30 -13.72
CA SER A 210 -6.45 -1.04 -14.27
C SER A 210 -5.11 -1.41 -14.87
N THR A 211 -4.68 -2.65 -14.66
CA THR A 211 -3.41 -3.16 -15.21
C THR A 211 -3.63 -4.35 -16.13
N ILE A 212 -2.81 -4.45 -17.16
CA ILE A 212 -2.60 -5.68 -17.94
C ILE A 212 -1.10 -5.94 -17.94
N CYS A 213 -0.68 -7.02 -17.31
CA CYS A 213 0.71 -7.45 -17.19
C CYS A 213 1.00 -8.54 -18.22
N ASP A 214 1.82 -8.24 -19.22
CA ASP A 214 2.45 -9.22 -20.10
C ASP A 214 3.59 -9.90 -19.35
N LEU A 215 3.30 -11.07 -18.79
CA LEU A 215 4.23 -11.76 -17.90
C LEU A 215 5.45 -12.29 -18.65
N LYS A 216 5.34 -12.54 -19.96
CA LYS A 216 6.44 -13.04 -20.78
C LYS A 216 7.41 -11.93 -21.18
N ASN A 217 6.85 -10.81 -21.63
CA ASN A 217 7.66 -9.72 -22.17
C ASN A 217 8.06 -8.70 -21.09
N GLY A 218 7.51 -8.80 -19.88
CA GLY A 218 7.81 -7.89 -18.77
C GLY A 218 7.28 -6.48 -19.02
N ILE A 219 6.09 -6.39 -19.62
CA ILE A 219 5.43 -5.12 -19.95
C ILE A 219 4.16 -4.98 -19.13
N ILE A 220 3.92 -3.81 -18.55
CA ILE A 220 2.67 -3.49 -17.86
C ILE A 220 1.98 -2.35 -18.59
N TYR A 221 0.72 -2.55 -18.94
CA TYR A 221 -0.17 -1.53 -19.49
C TYR A 221 -1.07 -1.05 -18.37
N VAL A 222 -1.02 0.25 -18.06
CA VAL A 222 -1.80 0.84 -16.98
C VAL A 222 -2.77 1.86 -17.54
N TYR A 223 -4.01 1.82 -17.05
CA TYR A 223 -5.09 2.76 -17.35
C TYR A 223 -5.52 3.41 -16.05
N LEU A 224 -5.74 4.73 -16.06
CA LEU A 224 -6.11 5.47 -14.85
C LEU A 224 -7.61 5.73 -14.84
N PHE A 225 -8.26 5.47 -13.70
CA PHE A 225 -9.62 5.91 -13.38
C PHE A 225 -10.62 5.66 -14.50
N HIS A 226 -10.78 4.38 -14.88
CA HIS A 226 -11.67 3.87 -15.94
C HIS A 226 -11.54 4.56 -17.32
N ASP A 227 -10.47 5.33 -17.57
CA ASP A 227 -10.12 5.81 -18.90
C ASP A 227 -9.24 4.80 -19.64
N TYR A 228 -9.87 4.00 -20.49
CA TYR A 228 -9.22 2.98 -21.33
C TYR A 228 -8.69 3.51 -22.67
N ASN A 229 -8.68 4.83 -22.88
CA ASN A 229 -8.15 5.48 -24.08
C ASN A 229 -6.69 5.89 -23.92
N MET A 230 -6.28 6.30 -22.70
CA MET A 230 -4.91 6.66 -22.39
C MET A 230 -4.20 5.51 -21.68
N VAL A 231 -3.04 5.09 -22.21
CA VAL A 231 -2.25 4.00 -21.64
C VAL A 231 -0.88 4.49 -21.21
N TYR A 232 -0.53 4.21 -19.96
CA TYR A 232 0.85 4.29 -19.49
C TYR A 232 1.50 2.92 -19.63
N LYS A 233 2.51 2.81 -20.50
CA LYS A 233 3.22 1.56 -20.77
C LYS A 233 4.54 1.55 -20.00
N ILE A 234 4.70 0.54 -19.16
CA ILE A 234 5.90 0.30 -18.34
C ILE A 234 6.65 -0.88 -18.95
N ASP A 235 7.87 -0.63 -19.44
CA ASP A 235 8.83 -1.69 -19.75
C ASP A 235 9.66 -1.95 -18.49
N LEU A 236 9.43 -3.09 -17.84
CA LEU A 236 10.01 -3.37 -16.52
C LEU A 236 11.54 -3.36 -16.59
N LYS A 237 12.14 -3.93 -17.63
CA LYS A 237 13.59 -3.98 -17.79
C LYS A 237 14.19 -2.59 -18.00
N ALA A 238 13.53 -1.72 -18.76
CA ALA A 238 13.98 -0.35 -18.98
C ALA A 238 13.84 0.50 -17.72
N GLU A 239 12.69 0.39 -17.04
CA GLU A 239 12.38 1.17 -15.84
C GLU A 239 13.25 0.79 -14.63
N LEU A 240 13.58 -0.49 -14.45
CA LEU A 240 14.43 -0.94 -13.33
C LEU A 240 15.89 -0.48 -13.45
N LYS A 241 16.39 -0.22 -14.67
CA LYS A 241 17.73 0.34 -14.87
C LYS A 241 17.89 1.77 -14.37
N LYS A 242 16.77 2.49 -14.18
CA LYS A 242 16.78 3.88 -13.68
C LYS A 242 17.01 3.95 -12.16
N GLY A 243 17.14 2.81 -11.49
CA GLY A 243 17.34 2.76 -10.04
C GLY A 243 16.03 2.85 -9.26
N TYR A 244 16.19 2.88 -7.94
CA TYR A 244 15.07 2.99 -7.01
C TYR A 244 14.37 4.33 -7.16
N ARG A 245 13.04 4.31 -7.18
CA ARG A 245 12.20 5.51 -7.12
C ARG A 245 10.77 5.17 -6.74
N ILE A 246 10.08 6.17 -6.21
CA ILE A 246 8.63 6.16 -5.99
C ILE A 246 8.03 7.28 -6.83
N GLU A 247 6.95 6.97 -7.52
CA GLU A 247 6.19 7.89 -8.36
C GLU A 247 4.72 7.87 -7.95
N ASN A 248 4.00 8.97 -8.21
CA ASN A 248 2.55 9.00 -8.15
C ASN A 248 2.02 8.54 -9.52
N LEU A 249 1.15 7.54 -9.54
CA LEU A 249 0.66 6.94 -10.79
C LEU A 249 0.01 7.99 -11.70
N ALA A 250 -0.78 8.89 -11.12
CA ALA A 250 -1.50 9.90 -11.87
C ALA A 250 -0.60 10.92 -12.59
N ASP A 251 0.66 11.08 -12.19
CA ASP A 251 1.61 12.00 -12.84
C ASP A 251 1.96 11.54 -14.27
N HIS A 252 1.64 10.29 -14.64
CA HIS A 252 1.87 9.72 -15.98
C HIS A 252 0.70 9.91 -16.95
N PHE A 253 -0.38 10.56 -16.50
CA PHE A 253 -1.61 10.75 -17.28
C PHE A 253 -1.91 12.23 -17.47
N SER A 254 -2.57 12.54 -18.58
CA SER A 254 -3.15 13.86 -18.78
C SER A 254 -4.26 14.09 -17.74
N PRO A 255 -4.38 15.30 -17.18
CA PRO A 255 -5.44 15.59 -16.23
C PRO A 255 -6.81 15.41 -16.88
N THR A 256 -7.72 14.72 -16.17
CA THR A 256 -9.14 14.61 -16.53
C THR A 256 -9.98 15.24 -15.43
N PHE A 257 -11.10 15.87 -15.82
CA PHE A 257 -12.00 16.48 -14.84
C PHE A 257 -12.51 15.47 -13.80
N ALA A 258 -12.78 14.23 -14.23
CA ALA A 258 -13.28 13.17 -13.36
C ALA A 258 -12.27 12.81 -12.25
N TYR A 259 -11.02 12.50 -12.63
CA TYR A 259 -9.98 12.17 -11.65
C TYR A 259 -9.57 13.37 -10.79
N GLU A 260 -9.50 14.57 -11.37
CA GLU A 260 -9.21 15.78 -10.60
C GLU A 260 -10.30 16.06 -9.55
N SER A 261 -11.57 15.95 -9.92
CA SER A 261 -12.69 16.14 -8.99
C SER A 261 -12.66 15.10 -7.87
N PHE A 262 -12.42 13.83 -8.21
CA PHE A 262 -12.28 12.75 -7.24
C PHE A 262 -11.12 13.00 -6.27
N SER A 263 -9.94 13.33 -6.79
CA SER A 263 -8.74 13.55 -5.99
C SER A 263 -8.77 14.81 -5.13
N LYS A 264 -9.26 15.94 -5.65
CA LYS A 264 -9.37 17.22 -4.91
C LYS A 264 -10.30 17.15 -3.72
N ASN A 265 -11.32 16.29 -3.78
CA ASN A 265 -12.27 16.10 -2.69
C ASN A 265 -11.78 15.15 -1.59
N HIS A 266 -10.65 14.47 -1.79
CA HIS A 266 -10.09 13.54 -0.81
C HIS A 266 -9.35 14.28 0.31
N SER A 267 -9.43 13.77 1.55
CA SER A 267 -8.82 14.38 2.74
C SER A 267 -7.30 14.54 2.65
N LEU A 268 -6.64 13.62 1.94
CA LEU A 268 -5.19 13.63 1.72
C LEU A 268 -4.73 14.62 0.62
N TYR A 269 -5.64 15.29 -0.10
CA TYR A 269 -5.25 16.18 -1.20
C TYR A 269 -4.30 17.32 -0.77
N LEU A 270 -4.50 17.88 0.43
CA LEU A 270 -3.61 18.90 0.97
C LEU A 270 -2.19 18.35 1.20
N LYS A 271 -2.07 17.13 1.72
CA LYS A 271 -0.78 16.43 1.89
C LYS A 271 -0.09 16.26 0.54
N GLU A 272 -0.81 15.83 -0.49
CA GLU A 272 -0.25 15.66 -1.85
C GLU A 272 0.17 16.99 -2.47
N SER A 273 -0.60 18.06 -2.25
CA SER A 273 -0.23 19.41 -2.70
C SER A 273 1.07 19.90 -2.04
N ILE A 274 1.27 19.59 -0.75
CA ILE A 274 2.53 19.86 -0.05
C ILE A 274 3.67 19.06 -0.68
N PHE A 275 3.48 17.77 -0.98
CA PHE A 275 4.51 16.97 -1.66
C PHE A 275 4.85 17.46 -3.06
N GLN A 276 3.87 17.98 -3.79
CA GLN A 276 4.13 18.63 -5.09
C GLN A 276 5.01 19.87 -4.90
N GLU A 277 4.73 20.72 -3.91
CA GLU A 277 5.59 21.85 -3.59
C GLU A 277 7.01 21.39 -3.17
N MET A 278 7.13 20.29 -2.42
CA MET A 278 8.44 19.72 -2.05
C MET A 278 9.26 19.29 -3.27
N LYS A 279 8.64 18.76 -4.32
CA LYS A 279 9.33 18.40 -5.57
C LYS A 279 9.91 19.65 -6.26
N GLU A 280 9.20 20.77 -6.19
CA GLU A 280 9.57 22.02 -6.87
C GLU A 280 10.55 22.87 -6.07
N LYS A 281 10.36 22.97 -4.75
CA LYS A 281 11.08 23.90 -3.87
C LYS A 281 12.03 23.23 -2.88
N GLY A 282 11.95 21.91 -2.73
CA GLY A 282 12.74 21.13 -1.77
C GLY A 282 12.02 20.95 -0.42
N ILE A 283 12.28 19.81 0.22
CA ILE A 283 11.57 19.34 1.43
C ILE A 283 11.65 20.36 2.58
N ASP A 284 12.84 20.83 2.92
CA ASP A 284 13.02 21.66 4.12
C ASP A 284 12.40 23.05 3.96
N ILE A 285 12.54 23.66 2.78
CA ILE A 285 11.93 24.96 2.45
C ILE A 285 10.41 24.87 2.57
N THR A 286 9.81 23.83 2.00
CA THR A 286 8.36 23.60 2.08
C THR A 286 7.90 23.35 3.51
N ILE A 287 8.64 22.56 4.30
CA ILE A 287 8.28 22.32 5.71
C ILE A 287 8.29 23.61 6.51
N ASP A 288 9.33 24.45 6.36
CA ASP A 288 9.41 25.74 7.04
C ASP A 288 8.24 26.65 6.68
N HIS A 289 7.91 26.73 5.38
CA HIS A 289 6.74 27.46 4.90
C HIS A 289 5.44 26.99 5.59
N TYR A 290 5.15 25.69 5.61
CA TYR A 290 3.89 25.19 6.18
C TYR A 290 3.85 25.22 7.71
N ILE A 291 5.01 25.15 8.40
CA ILE A 291 5.09 25.44 9.85
C ILE A 291 4.68 26.89 10.10
N MET A 292 5.29 27.85 9.38
CA MET A 292 4.95 29.27 9.51
C MET A 292 3.47 29.56 9.20
N GLU A 293 2.89 28.92 8.20
CA GLU A 293 1.45 29.05 7.90
C GLU A 293 0.57 28.48 9.03
N SER A 294 1.00 27.40 9.68
CA SER A 294 0.30 26.75 10.79
C SER A 294 0.37 27.54 12.11
N GLU A 295 1.35 28.42 12.27
CA GLU A 295 1.52 29.29 13.45
C GLU A 295 0.63 30.53 13.41
N LYS A 296 0.08 30.89 12.25
CA LYS A 296 -0.80 32.06 12.12
C LYS A 296 -2.06 31.91 12.97
N LEU A 297 -2.50 33.02 13.56
CA LEU A 297 -3.76 33.10 14.34
C LEU A 297 -5.00 32.67 13.54
N SER A 298 -4.96 32.82 12.21
CA SER A 298 -6.01 32.35 11.30
C SER A 298 -5.33 31.71 10.08
N PRO A 299 -4.97 30.41 10.15
CA PRO A 299 -4.32 29.74 9.05
C PRO A 299 -5.27 29.68 7.85
N LYS A 300 -4.71 29.77 6.63
CA LYS A 300 -5.51 29.69 5.38
C LYS A 300 -6.28 28.37 5.26
N ASN A 301 -5.80 27.31 5.91
CA ASN A 301 -6.43 26.00 5.91
C ASN A 301 -6.41 25.41 7.33
N GLU A 302 -7.58 25.20 7.91
CA GLU A 302 -7.74 24.64 9.26
C GLU A 302 -7.21 23.20 9.39
N LYS A 303 -7.07 22.47 8.27
CA LYS A 303 -6.55 21.09 8.23
C LYS A 303 -5.02 21.02 8.13
N ILE A 304 -4.31 22.16 8.18
CA ILE A 304 -2.85 22.20 7.98
C ILE A 304 -2.08 21.30 8.94
N ASN A 305 -2.43 21.25 10.22
CA ASN A 305 -1.73 20.39 11.20
C ASN A 305 -1.91 18.90 10.91
N SER A 306 -3.12 18.51 10.49
CA SER A 306 -3.42 17.13 10.09
C SER A 306 -2.62 16.76 8.83
N ALA A 307 -2.59 17.65 7.83
CA ALA A 307 -1.79 17.42 6.63
C ALA A 307 -0.28 17.36 6.93
N LEU A 308 0.24 18.19 7.83
CA LEU A 308 1.64 18.14 8.25
C LEU A 308 1.99 16.83 8.97
N LEU A 309 1.08 16.27 9.77
CA LEU A 309 1.25 14.96 10.37
C LEU A 309 1.33 13.87 9.29
N GLU A 310 0.41 13.90 8.33
CA GLU A 310 0.43 12.96 7.19
C GLU A 310 1.70 13.10 6.34
N VAL A 311 2.22 14.31 6.15
CA VAL A 311 3.51 14.56 5.48
C VAL A 311 4.65 13.91 6.26
N ALA A 312 4.70 14.09 7.58
CA ALA A 312 5.74 13.47 8.41
C ALA A 312 5.70 11.94 8.32
N LEU A 313 4.51 11.34 8.41
CA LEU A 313 4.33 9.88 8.28
C LEU A 313 4.73 9.39 6.89
N GLN A 314 4.38 10.11 5.83
CA GLN A 314 4.72 9.75 4.46
C GLN A 314 6.23 9.83 4.20
N LEU A 315 6.93 10.84 4.73
CA LEU A 315 8.39 10.94 4.65
C LEU A 315 9.08 9.74 5.32
N ILE A 316 8.55 9.28 6.46
CA ILE A 316 9.05 8.07 7.14
C ILE A 316 8.79 6.83 6.30
N LYS A 317 7.60 6.69 5.72
CA LYS A 317 7.26 5.57 4.84
C LYS A 317 8.17 5.51 3.61
N TYR A 318 8.43 6.65 2.97
CA TYR A 318 9.35 6.73 1.83
C TYR A 318 10.79 6.39 2.23
N SER A 319 11.25 6.91 3.37
CA SER A 319 12.58 6.57 3.89
C SER A 319 12.69 5.08 4.22
N TRP A 320 11.71 4.51 4.92
CA TRP A 320 11.70 3.09 5.22
C TRP A 320 11.75 2.24 3.94
N ASN A 321 10.86 2.54 2.98
CA ASN A 321 10.74 1.77 1.74
C ASN A 321 12.05 1.75 0.95
N GLU A 322 12.74 2.88 0.84
CA GLU A 322 14.04 2.99 0.16
C GLU A 322 15.12 2.14 0.84
N HIS A 323 15.23 2.24 2.16
CA HIS A 323 16.26 1.54 2.94
C HIS A 323 15.92 0.06 3.22
N HIS A 324 14.71 -0.38 2.87
CA HIS A 324 14.25 -1.77 3.02
C HIS A 324 13.81 -2.38 1.68
N TYR A 325 14.44 -1.93 0.60
CA TYR A 325 14.38 -2.53 -0.74
C TYR A 325 12.97 -2.60 -1.34
N GLY A 326 12.07 -1.69 -0.97
CA GLY A 326 10.70 -1.64 -1.45
C GLY A 326 9.66 -2.28 -0.56
N SER A 327 10.02 -2.74 0.65
CA SER A 327 9.07 -3.36 1.58
C SER A 327 8.11 -2.34 2.22
N SER A 328 6.98 -2.85 2.72
CA SER A 328 6.08 -2.07 3.57
C SER A 328 6.73 -1.71 4.90
N TRP A 329 6.28 -0.60 5.51
CA TRP A 329 6.72 -0.22 6.85
C TRP A 329 6.11 -1.14 7.92
N ASP A 330 6.72 -2.31 8.13
CA ASP A 330 6.17 -3.37 8.99
C ASP A 330 5.93 -2.94 10.45
N TYR A 331 6.72 -1.98 10.96
CA TYR A 331 6.49 -1.35 12.25
C TYR A 331 5.10 -0.71 12.33
N TRP A 332 4.66 -0.03 11.26
CA TRP A 332 3.32 0.58 11.18
C TRP A 332 2.22 -0.44 11.43
N PHE A 333 2.38 -1.62 10.84
CA PHE A 333 1.43 -2.74 10.92
C PHE A 333 1.65 -3.64 12.14
N SER A 334 2.58 -3.28 13.04
CA SER A 334 2.92 -4.07 14.25
C SER A 334 3.34 -5.51 13.93
N LYS A 335 3.93 -5.76 12.75
CA LYS A 335 4.41 -7.10 12.38
C LYS A 335 5.68 -7.42 13.17
N PRO A 336 5.92 -8.70 13.54
CA PRO A 336 7.10 -9.09 14.32
C PRO A 336 8.44 -8.58 13.77
N ASP A 337 8.67 -8.68 12.46
CA ASP A 337 9.93 -8.20 11.84
C ASP A 337 10.03 -6.66 11.82
N GLY A 338 8.91 -5.95 11.97
CA GLY A 338 8.86 -4.49 12.03
C GLY A 338 9.54 -3.88 13.26
N TYR A 339 9.81 -4.69 14.29
CA TYR A 339 10.53 -4.26 15.49
C TYR A 339 12.04 -4.44 15.39
N ASP A 340 12.54 -5.09 14.34
CA ASP A 340 13.97 -5.23 14.03
C ASP A 340 14.47 -4.00 13.25
N ILE A 341 14.44 -2.84 13.91
CA ILE A 341 14.75 -1.55 13.28
C ILE A 341 16.26 -1.43 13.00
N GLN A 342 16.62 -1.57 11.74
CA GLN A 342 18.00 -1.34 11.27
C GLN A 342 18.33 0.15 11.29
N LYS A 343 19.61 0.46 11.58
CA LYS A 343 20.08 1.84 11.67
C LYS A 343 20.50 2.35 10.29
N TYR A 344 19.96 3.49 9.88
CA TYR A 344 20.33 4.18 8.64
C TYR A 344 20.17 5.70 8.81
N LYS A 345 20.74 6.47 7.90
CA LYS A 345 20.64 7.93 7.88
C LYS A 345 19.89 8.38 6.66
N ASP A 346 18.90 9.23 6.85
CA ASP A 346 18.09 9.78 5.76
C ASP A 346 17.57 11.17 6.15
N PRO A 347 17.80 12.21 5.32
CA PRO A 347 17.25 13.54 5.54
C PRO A 347 15.72 13.53 5.74
N LYS A 348 14.99 12.64 5.06
CA LYS A 348 13.53 12.51 5.19
C LYS A 348 13.10 12.25 6.64
N LEU A 349 13.87 11.46 7.39
CA LEU A 349 13.60 11.21 8.81
C LEU A 349 13.88 12.43 9.69
N THR A 350 14.87 13.26 9.33
CA THR A 350 15.15 14.51 10.05
C THR A 350 14.02 15.52 9.83
N SER A 351 13.56 15.67 8.59
CA SER A 351 12.44 16.53 8.22
C SER A 351 11.13 16.05 8.86
N ALA A 352 10.87 14.73 8.91
CA ALA A 352 9.73 14.16 9.63
C ALA A 352 9.81 14.40 11.15
N GLU A 353 10.99 14.22 11.76
CA GLU A 353 11.23 14.50 13.18
C GLU A 353 10.92 15.96 13.53
N LYS A 354 11.33 16.91 12.67
CA LYS A 354 11.05 18.35 12.83
C LYS A 354 9.54 18.63 12.87
N LEU A 355 8.78 18.08 11.91
CA LEU A 355 7.32 18.22 11.88
C LEU A 355 6.66 17.61 13.11
N LEU A 356 7.05 16.40 13.51
CA LEU A 356 6.47 15.71 14.66
C LEU A 356 6.75 16.44 15.98
N LYS A 357 7.98 16.96 16.16
CA LYS A 357 8.33 17.78 17.33
C LYS A 357 7.54 19.07 17.38
N TYR A 358 7.40 19.75 16.24
CA TYR A 358 6.56 20.94 16.13
C TYR A 358 5.11 20.64 16.54
N LEU A 359 4.49 19.63 15.90
CA LEU A 359 3.10 19.29 16.14
C LEU A 359 2.84 18.80 17.58
N SER A 360 3.73 17.98 18.14
CA SER A 360 3.61 17.47 19.52
C SER A 360 3.89 18.51 20.60
N SER A 361 4.53 19.63 20.27
CA SER A 361 4.76 20.76 21.18
C SER A 361 3.55 21.68 21.33
N LYS A 362 2.61 21.64 20.37
CA LYS A 362 1.39 22.46 20.43
C LYS A 362 0.48 21.98 21.58
N GLU A 363 -0.16 22.93 22.24
CA GLU A 363 -1.17 22.61 23.25
C GLU A 363 -2.32 21.84 22.58
N THR A 364 -2.67 20.68 23.15
CA THR A 364 -3.73 19.82 22.62
C THR A 364 -4.43 19.09 23.77
N THR A 365 -5.75 18.91 23.61
CA THR A 365 -6.56 18.06 24.49
C THR A 365 -6.52 16.59 24.06
N ASP A 366 -6.04 16.29 22.85
CA ASP A 366 -5.87 14.93 22.36
C ASP A 366 -4.51 14.36 22.76
N LEU A 367 -4.43 13.87 24.00
CA LEU A 367 -3.22 13.31 24.58
C LEU A 367 -2.80 12.01 23.89
N LYS A 368 -3.76 11.26 23.33
CA LYS A 368 -3.49 10.02 22.56
C LYS A 368 -2.75 10.32 21.28
N LEU A 369 -3.19 11.34 20.53
CA LEU A 369 -2.48 11.79 19.34
C LEU A 369 -1.07 12.30 19.67
N ARG A 370 -0.93 13.06 20.77
CA ARG A 370 0.39 13.54 21.21
C ARG A 370 1.34 12.37 21.54
N ASN A 371 0.86 11.38 22.28
CA ASN A 371 1.66 10.21 22.65
C ASN A 371 2.00 9.35 21.42
N PHE A 372 1.10 9.24 20.45
CA PHE A 372 1.42 8.66 19.15
C PHE A 372 2.54 9.44 18.43
N MET A 373 2.49 10.78 18.39
CA MET A 373 3.57 11.55 17.79
C MET A 373 4.90 11.33 18.53
N TYR A 374 4.91 11.23 19.86
CA TYR A 374 6.10 10.86 20.61
C TYR A 374 6.64 9.49 20.22
N GLU A 375 5.77 8.49 20.04
CA GLU A 375 6.16 7.17 19.57
C GLU A 375 6.89 7.24 18.22
N ILE A 376 6.33 7.98 17.27
CA ILE A 376 6.93 8.13 15.94
C ILE A 376 8.23 8.95 15.97
N VAL A 377 8.35 9.94 16.86
CA VAL A 377 9.65 10.61 17.13
C VAL A 377 10.66 9.61 17.70
N GLY A 378 10.23 8.71 18.59
CA GLY A 378 11.05 7.61 19.09
C GLY A 378 11.56 6.72 17.96
N PHE A 379 10.66 6.29 17.06
CA PHE A 379 11.01 5.49 15.89
C PHE A 379 12.04 6.19 14.99
N THR A 380 11.79 7.44 14.59
CA THR A 380 12.68 8.21 13.70
C THR A 380 14.07 8.41 14.30
N ASN A 381 14.17 8.60 15.61
CA ASN A 381 15.44 8.70 16.32
C ASN A 381 16.15 7.34 16.40
N LEU A 382 15.41 6.26 16.65
CA LEU A 382 15.97 4.91 16.74
C LEU A 382 16.54 4.44 15.41
N ALA A 383 15.78 4.61 14.32
CA ALA A 383 16.22 4.31 12.96
C ALA A 383 17.49 5.10 12.61
N GLN A 384 17.62 6.34 13.08
CA GLN A 384 18.82 7.15 12.91
C GLN A 384 19.94 6.86 13.92
N GLY A 385 19.84 5.82 14.74
CA GLY A 385 20.86 5.44 15.73
C GLY A 385 20.97 6.36 16.94
N LYS A 386 20.03 7.29 17.15
CA LYS A 386 19.95 8.20 18.31
C LYS A 386 19.24 7.50 19.48
N THR A 387 19.82 6.42 19.99
CA THR A 387 19.15 5.50 20.94
C THR A 387 18.71 6.17 22.25
N ALA A 388 19.51 7.09 22.81
CA ALA A 388 19.14 7.79 24.05
C ALA A 388 17.87 8.64 23.87
N THR A 389 17.82 9.44 22.80
CA THR A 389 16.65 10.24 22.44
C THR A 389 15.45 9.35 22.12
N ALA A 390 15.65 8.23 21.42
CA ALA A 390 14.58 7.28 21.17
C ALA A 390 13.96 6.73 22.46
N LYS A 391 14.79 6.30 23.43
CA LYS A 391 14.32 5.82 24.74
C LYS A 391 13.47 6.87 25.47
N GLU A 392 13.90 8.13 25.45
CA GLU A 392 13.16 9.22 26.07
C GLU A 392 11.76 9.36 25.46
N PHE A 393 11.67 9.40 24.13
CA PHE A 393 10.39 9.58 23.43
C PHE A 393 9.46 8.37 23.54
N TYR A 394 10.01 7.14 23.49
CA TYR A 394 9.21 5.94 23.73
C TYR A 394 8.67 5.91 25.17
N SER A 395 9.49 6.29 26.16
CA SER A 395 9.04 6.40 27.55
C SER A 395 7.91 7.41 27.70
N LYS A 396 8.02 8.58 27.05
CA LYS A 396 6.93 9.57 27.00
C LYS A 396 5.66 8.99 26.35
N SER A 397 5.80 8.27 25.24
CA SER A 397 4.65 7.74 24.49
C SER A 397 3.83 6.69 25.25
N ILE A 398 4.42 5.98 26.21
CA ILE A 398 3.76 4.88 26.93
C ILE A 398 3.55 5.18 28.42
N CYS A 399 3.90 6.38 28.89
CA CYS A 399 3.91 6.72 30.31
C CYS A 399 2.53 6.61 30.97
N ASN A 400 1.45 6.95 30.24
CA ASN A 400 0.08 6.81 30.72
C ASN A 400 -0.74 5.99 29.72
N PRO A 401 -1.09 4.72 30.04
CA PRO A 401 -1.89 3.86 29.18
C PRO A 401 -3.28 4.42 28.80
N ASP A 402 -3.93 5.18 29.68
CA ASP A 402 -5.27 5.73 29.42
C ASP A 402 -5.25 6.85 28.38
N GLU A 403 -4.12 7.55 28.30
CA GLU A 403 -3.83 8.63 27.36
C GLU A 403 -3.11 8.14 26.10
N THR A 404 -3.06 6.83 25.84
CA THR A 404 -2.29 6.28 24.72
C THR A 404 -3.15 5.33 23.87
N TYR A 405 -2.99 5.35 22.55
CA TYR A 405 -3.64 4.34 21.71
C TYR A 405 -3.08 2.95 22.01
N LYS A 406 -3.94 1.92 21.94
CA LYS A 406 -3.55 0.53 22.18
C LYS A 406 -2.36 0.09 21.30
N VAL A 407 -2.35 0.49 20.03
CA VAL A 407 -1.26 0.17 19.09
C VAL A 407 0.06 0.85 19.48
N THR A 408 0.00 2.11 19.94
CA THR A 408 1.18 2.84 20.42
C THR A 408 1.74 2.20 21.68
N LEU A 409 0.88 1.78 22.62
CA LEU A 409 1.32 1.03 23.80
C LEU A 409 2.00 -0.28 23.42
N LEU A 410 1.40 -1.04 22.49
CA LEU A 410 1.95 -2.31 22.01
C LEU A 410 3.37 -2.11 21.45
N ARG A 411 3.51 -1.22 20.46
CA ARG A 411 4.79 -0.99 19.78
C ARG A 411 5.83 -0.35 20.69
N GLY A 412 5.43 0.64 21.49
CA GLY A 412 6.32 1.32 22.42
C GLY A 412 6.86 0.40 23.51
N ASN A 413 6.03 -0.47 24.09
CA ASN A 413 6.48 -1.47 25.07
C ASN A 413 7.43 -2.48 24.44
N GLU A 414 7.14 -2.97 23.23
CA GLU A 414 8.00 -3.93 22.53
C GLU A 414 9.40 -3.34 22.26
N ILE A 415 9.47 -2.11 21.77
CA ILE A 415 10.75 -1.43 21.56
C ILE A 415 11.49 -1.18 22.87
N MET A 416 10.82 -0.70 23.92
CA MET A 416 11.45 -0.47 25.22
C MET A 416 12.02 -1.77 25.82
N ASN A 417 11.30 -2.89 25.70
CA ASN A 417 11.79 -4.20 26.12
C ASN A 417 13.06 -4.62 25.38
N ARG A 418 13.17 -4.31 24.08
CA ARG A 418 14.36 -4.60 23.27
C ARG A 418 15.53 -3.68 23.60
N LEU A 419 15.26 -2.41 23.87
CA LEU A 419 16.30 -1.42 24.19
C LEU A 419 16.88 -1.55 25.61
N ASN A 420 16.21 -2.30 26.50
CA ASN A 420 16.64 -2.55 27.88
C ASN A 420 17.35 -3.90 28.07
N LYS A 421 17.39 -4.73 27.02
CA LYS A 421 18.30 -5.88 26.92
C LYS A 421 19.65 -5.40 26.39
#